data_AF-A0A3D3A9C9-F1
#
_entry.id   AF-A0A3D3A9C9-F1
#
_cell.length_a   1.000
_cell.length_b   1.000
_cell.length_c   1.000
_cell.angle_alpha   90.00
_cell.angle_beta   90.00
_cell.angle_gamma   90.00
#
_symmetry.space_group_name_H-M   'P 1'
#
loop_
_entity.id
_entity.type
_entity.pdbx_description
1 polymer ?
#
loop_
_entity_poly.entity_id
_entity_poly.type
_entity_poly.pdbx_seq_one_letter_code
_entity_poly.pdbx_strand_id
1 'polypeptide(L)'
;MAAAGFGLLSAAAFALWPLGQVELTPVTALFRARAAERYRAPPWPYIAAIAACFVALGGLAMLISERRDVALWFAIGVALAYLALRFAAALLVWLAKRVGRPKRPELRLALANITRPQAPVRAVMLSIGLSVTLLSAISMVDGNINAQISGDLPERAPSFFLLDIGPQQIDNVLELAETQGSVSMIETAAMLRGQVLSLKGIAAADYNPAPEAAWVLRGDRGLTYAASLPDGGEIVDGAWWPADYDGP
;
A
#
# COMPACT_ATOMS: atom_id res chain seq x y z
N MET A 1 -4.09 -15.40 11.02
CA MET A 1 -4.81 -14.84 12.19
C MET A 1 -5.08 -13.34 12.06
N ALA A 2 -4.10 -12.52 11.63
CA ALA A 2 -4.28 -11.09 11.42
C ALA A 2 -5.51 -10.69 10.57
N ALA A 3 -5.71 -11.36 9.42
CA ALA A 3 -6.84 -11.07 8.52
C ALA A 3 -8.22 -11.28 9.19
N ALA A 4 -8.36 -12.32 10.01
CA ALA A 4 -9.59 -12.57 10.77
C ALA A 4 -9.83 -11.45 11.82
N GLY A 5 -8.76 -10.96 12.46
CA GLY A 5 -8.82 -9.82 13.38
C GLY A 5 -9.31 -8.54 12.71
N PHE A 6 -8.78 -8.20 11.53
CA PHE A 6 -9.27 -7.07 10.73
C PHE A 6 -10.74 -7.21 10.36
N GLY A 7 -11.16 -8.39 9.89
CA GLY A 7 -12.55 -8.66 9.53
C GLY A 7 -13.51 -8.49 10.72
N LEU A 8 -13.16 -9.07 11.87
CA LEU A 8 -13.98 -9.01 13.08
C LEU A 8 -14.10 -7.59 13.63
N LEU A 9 -12.99 -6.86 13.74
CA LEU A 9 -12.97 -5.47 14.22
C LEU A 9 -13.74 -4.53 13.28
N SER A 10 -13.61 -4.73 11.97
CA SER A 10 -14.34 -3.96 10.97
C SER A 10 -15.84 -4.23 11.08
N ALA A 11 -16.24 -5.50 11.13
CA ALA A 11 -17.64 -5.90 11.31
C ALA A 11 -18.23 -5.32 12.60
N ALA A 12 -17.50 -5.38 13.71
CA ALA A 12 -17.91 -4.78 14.98
C ALA A 12 -18.08 -3.27 14.87
N ALA A 13 -17.11 -2.55 14.29
CA ALA A 13 -17.17 -1.10 14.13
C ALA A 13 -18.41 -0.64 13.34
N PHE A 14 -18.76 -1.36 12.26
CA PHE A 14 -19.93 -1.03 11.44
C PHE A 14 -21.26 -1.50 12.05
N ALA A 15 -21.28 -2.62 12.79
CA ALA A 15 -22.50 -3.14 13.42
C ALA A 15 -22.90 -2.38 14.69
N LEU A 16 -21.93 -1.85 15.44
CA LEU A 16 -22.19 -1.12 16.69
C LEU A 16 -22.99 0.17 16.49
N TRP A 17 -22.83 0.84 15.34
CA TRP A 17 -23.57 2.07 15.05
C TRP A 17 -25.08 1.85 14.95
N PRO A 18 -25.61 0.99 14.06
CA PRO A 18 -27.04 0.70 14.00
C PRO A 18 -27.55 0.05 15.30
N LEU A 19 -26.74 -0.78 15.97
CA LEU A 19 -27.12 -1.42 17.23
C LEU A 19 -27.42 -0.37 18.33
N GLY A 20 -26.55 0.64 18.47
CA GLY A 20 -26.76 1.73 19.42
C GLY A 20 -27.93 2.66 19.05
N GLN A 21 -28.32 2.72 17.76
CA GLN A 21 -29.52 3.47 17.34
C GLN A 21 -30.81 2.72 17.72
N VAL A 22 -30.81 1.39 17.66
CA VAL A 22 -31.98 0.57 18.02
C VAL A 22 -32.31 0.72 19.50
N GLU A 23 -31.31 0.74 20.39
CA GLU A 23 -31.51 0.92 21.83
C GLU A 23 -32.25 2.22 22.18
N LEU A 24 -32.00 3.29 21.41
CA LEU A 24 -32.60 4.61 21.64
C LEU A 24 -33.99 4.78 21.01
N THR A 25 -34.52 3.75 20.35
CA THR A 25 -35.81 3.83 19.63
C THR A 25 -36.94 3.32 20.53
N PRO A 26 -37.80 4.21 21.07
CA PRO A 26 -38.90 3.79 21.92
C PRO A 26 -39.93 2.98 21.12
N VAL A 27 -40.51 1.95 21.73
CA VAL A 27 -41.51 1.05 21.11
C VAL A 27 -42.71 1.82 20.55
N THR A 28 -43.06 2.95 21.15
CA THR A 28 -44.13 3.84 20.68
C THR A 28 -43.85 4.54 19.36
N ALA A 29 -42.58 4.64 18.94
CA ALA A 29 -42.20 5.17 17.63
C ALA A 29 -42.49 4.18 16.49
N LEU A 30 -42.47 2.86 16.76
CA LEU A 30 -42.80 1.83 15.76
C LEU A 30 -44.27 1.90 15.31
N PHE A 31 -45.18 2.31 16.20
CA PHE A 31 -46.61 2.41 15.89
C PHE A 31 -47.04 3.76 15.30
N ARG A 32 -46.18 4.80 15.37
CA ARG A 32 -46.43 6.09 14.73
C ARG A 32 -45.60 6.23 13.46
N ALA A 33 -46.13 5.71 12.35
CA ALA A 33 -45.57 5.79 10.99
C ALA A 33 -45.30 7.22 10.43
N ARG A 34 -45.39 8.26 11.25
CA ARG A 34 -45.18 9.67 10.87
C ARG A 34 -44.29 10.48 11.82
N ALA A 35 -43.80 9.90 12.91
CA ALA A 35 -42.79 10.59 13.71
C ALA A 35 -41.45 10.46 12.98
N ALA A 36 -41.16 11.44 12.12
CA ALA A 36 -39.93 11.57 11.36
C ALA A 36 -38.73 10.97 12.11
N GLU A 37 -38.12 9.94 11.54
CA GLU A 37 -36.89 9.30 12.00
C GLU A 37 -35.87 10.39 12.30
N ARG A 38 -35.79 10.81 13.56
CA ARG A 38 -34.84 11.83 13.98
C ARG A 38 -33.55 11.07 14.19
N TYR A 39 -32.68 11.10 13.18
CA TYR A 39 -31.34 10.54 13.23
C TYR A 39 -30.67 10.96 14.56
N ARG A 40 -30.63 10.05 15.52
CA ARG A 40 -30.02 10.26 16.83
C ARG A 40 -28.66 9.56 16.79
N ALA A 41 -27.64 10.29 17.22
CA ALA A 41 -26.35 9.66 17.46
C ALA A 41 -26.53 8.58 18.54
N PRO A 42 -25.85 7.42 18.40
CA PRO A 42 -25.88 6.39 19.42
C PRO A 42 -25.32 6.91 20.75
N PRO A 43 -25.63 6.26 21.88
CA PRO A 43 -25.15 6.71 23.18
C PRO A 43 -23.62 6.63 23.25
N TRP A 44 -23.02 7.50 24.08
CA TRP A 44 -21.56 7.60 24.24
C TRP A 44 -20.79 6.26 24.38
N PRO A 45 -21.27 5.25 25.14
CA PRO A 45 -20.59 3.94 25.21
C PRO A 45 -20.40 3.27 23.84
N TYR A 46 -21.38 3.35 22.94
CA TYR A 46 -21.24 2.80 21.58
C TYR A 46 -20.24 3.59 20.74
N ILE A 47 -20.21 4.92 20.90
CA ILE A 47 -19.21 5.77 20.24
C ILE A 47 -17.80 5.40 20.71
N ALA A 48 -17.62 5.20 22.02
CA ALA A 48 -16.35 4.77 22.60
C ALA A 48 -15.94 3.37 22.10
N ALA A 49 -16.88 2.42 22.01
CA ALA A 49 -16.62 1.08 21.49
C ALA A 49 -16.22 1.10 19.99
N ILE A 50 -16.89 1.92 19.18
CA ILE A 50 -16.53 2.12 17.76
C ILE A 50 -15.12 2.73 17.65
N ALA A 51 -14.83 3.76 18.43
CA ALA A 51 -13.50 4.37 18.47
C ALA A 51 -12.42 3.35 18.88
N ALA A 52 -12.70 2.52 19.89
CA ALA A 52 -11.81 1.43 20.29
C ALA A 52 -11.56 0.42 19.17
N CYS A 53 -12.59 0.07 18.38
CA CYS A 53 -12.42 -0.79 17.21
C CYS A 53 -11.48 -0.18 16.16
N PHE A 54 -11.64 1.11 15.84
CA PHE A 54 -10.75 1.81 14.90
C PHE A 54 -9.31 1.94 15.43
N VAL A 55 -9.13 2.22 16.72
CA VAL A 55 -7.80 2.24 17.35
C VAL A 55 -7.16 0.86 17.32
N ALA A 56 -7.92 -0.20 17.60
CA ALA A 56 -7.43 -1.58 17.51
C ALA A 56 -7.05 -1.97 16.08
N LEU A 57 -7.82 -1.54 15.08
CA LEU A 57 -7.48 -1.72 13.66
C LEU A 57 -6.16 -1.03 13.30
N GLY A 58 -5.98 0.22 13.73
CA GLY A 58 -4.73 0.97 13.53
C GLY A 58 -3.54 0.32 14.24
N GLY A 59 -3.73 -0.11 15.49
CA GLY A 59 -2.71 -0.82 16.25
C GLY A 59 -2.31 -2.15 15.62
N LEU A 60 -3.28 -2.92 15.13
CA LEU A 60 -3.02 -4.17 14.43
C LEU A 60 -2.25 -3.94 13.13
N ALA A 61 -2.58 -2.89 12.37
CA ALA A 61 -1.85 -2.51 11.17
C ALA A 61 -0.39 -2.12 11.47
N MET A 62 -0.15 -1.37 12.55
CA MET A 62 1.20 -1.00 12.99
C MET A 62 2.00 -2.19 13.51
N LEU A 63 1.36 -3.18 14.12
CA LEU A 63 2.03 -4.39 14.61
C LEU A 63 2.54 -5.28 13.48
N ILE A 64 1.78 -5.36 12.38
CA ILE A 64 2.09 -6.25 11.24
C ILE A 64 3.04 -5.58 10.25
N SER A 65 3.02 -4.24 10.15
CA SER A 65 3.85 -3.54 9.19
C SER A 65 5.32 -3.47 9.63
N GLU A 66 6.23 -4.00 8.81
CA GLU A 66 7.68 -3.84 9.00
C GLU A 66 8.10 -2.36 8.95
N ARG A 67 7.40 -1.57 8.12
CA ARG A 67 7.61 -0.13 7.93
C ARG A 67 6.49 0.70 8.57
N ARG A 68 6.63 0.92 9.88
CA ARG A 68 5.65 1.66 10.70
C ARG A 68 5.43 3.10 10.23
N ASP A 69 6.46 3.72 9.66
CA ASP A 69 6.42 5.04 9.01
C ASP A 69 5.41 5.08 7.88
N VAL A 70 5.46 4.10 6.97
CA VAL A 70 4.54 4.00 5.83
C VAL A 70 3.12 3.73 6.30
N ALA A 71 2.94 2.83 7.27
CA ALA A 71 1.63 2.52 7.84
C ALA A 71 0.96 3.77 8.47
N LEU A 72 1.73 4.59 9.19
CA LEU A 72 1.23 5.82 9.79
C LEU A 72 0.81 6.84 8.72
N TRP A 73 1.65 7.08 7.72
CA TRP A 73 1.33 8.01 6.63
C TRP A 73 0.12 7.55 5.82
N PHE A 74 0.00 6.24 5.59
CA PHE A 74 -1.17 5.67 4.93
C PHE A 74 -2.45 5.91 5.75
N ALA A 75 -2.42 5.67 7.06
CA ALA A 75 -3.56 5.92 7.94
C ALA A 75 -3.98 7.41 7.95
N ILE A 76 -3.00 8.32 8.01
CA ILE A 76 -3.24 9.77 7.90
C ILE A 76 -3.86 10.10 6.54
N GLY A 77 -3.33 9.54 5.46
CA GLY A 77 -3.86 9.72 4.10
C GLY A 77 -5.31 9.29 3.96
N VAL A 78 -5.67 8.12 4.50
CA VAL A 78 -7.06 7.63 4.50
C VAL A 78 -7.98 8.56 5.30
N ALA A 79 -7.54 9.01 6.48
CA ALA A 79 -8.32 9.96 7.29
C ALA A 79 -8.54 11.29 6.56
N LEU A 80 -7.49 11.83 5.93
CA LEU A 80 -7.55 13.08 5.19
C LEU A 80 -8.43 12.97 3.95
N ALA A 81 -8.34 11.86 3.20
CA ALA A 81 -9.20 11.59 2.06
C ALA A 81 -10.68 11.54 2.47
N TYR A 82 -11.01 10.83 3.57
CA TYR A 82 -12.37 10.78 4.10
C TYR A 82 -12.88 12.18 4.48
N LEU A 83 -12.06 12.99 5.16
CA LEU A 83 -12.41 14.36 5.54
C LEU A 83 -12.61 15.24 4.31
N ALA A 84 -11.76 15.12 3.29
CA ALA A 84 -11.89 15.85 2.04
C ALA A 84 -13.20 15.51 1.30
N LEU A 85 -13.54 14.21 1.22
CA LEU A 85 -14.81 13.73 0.66
C LEU A 85 -16.01 14.27 1.44
N ARG A 86 -15.94 14.23 2.78
CA ARG A 86 -16.99 14.74 3.66
C ARG A 86 -17.18 16.25 3.50
N PHE A 87 -16.08 16.99 3.38
CA PHE A 87 -16.06 18.42 3.13
C PHE A 87 -16.65 18.75 1.76
N ALA A 88 -16.23 18.06 0.70
CA ALA A 88 -16.77 18.25 -0.65
C ALA A 88 -18.29 18.03 -0.70
N ALA A 89 -18.78 16.96 -0.05
CA ALA A 89 -20.22 16.70 0.05
C ALA A 89 -20.96 17.80 0.83
N ALA A 90 -20.35 18.34 1.90
CA ALA A 90 -20.92 19.45 2.66
C ALA A 90 -20.94 20.76 1.85
N LEU A 91 -19.84 21.05 1.14
CA LEU A 91 -19.68 22.22 0.28
C LEU A 91 -20.70 22.21 -0.85
N LEU A 92 -20.92 21.07 -1.50
CA LEU A 92 -21.93 20.95 -2.55
C LEU A 92 -23.34 21.22 -2.04
N VAL A 93 -23.71 20.64 -0.89
CA VAL A 93 -25.02 20.93 -0.26
C VAL A 93 -25.14 22.41 0.12
N TRP A 94 -24.07 23.03 0.58
CA TRP A 94 -24.05 24.44 0.94
C TRP A 94 -24.19 25.35 -0.30
N LEU A 95 -23.48 25.04 -1.39
CA LEU A 95 -23.61 25.73 -2.68
C LEU A 95 -25.03 25.57 -3.23
N ALA A 96 -25.58 24.35 -3.19
CA ALA A 96 -26.94 24.07 -3.62
C ALA A 96 -27.98 24.92 -2.85
N LYS A 97 -27.79 25.12 -1.53
CA LYS A 97 -28.65 26.00 -0.73
C LYS A 97 -28.57 27.47 -1.15
N ARG A 98 -27.42 27.93 -1.66
CA ARG A 98 -27.22 29.32 -2.11
C ARG A 98 -27.86 29.64 -3.45
N VAL A 99 -28.13 28.65 -4.30
CA VAL A 99 -28.76 28.84 -5.64
C VAL A 99 -30.21 29.37 -5.54
N GLY A 100 -30.82 29.33 -4.35
CA GLY A 100 -32.14 29.92 -4.11
C GLY A 100 -33.29 29.06 -4.65
N ARG A 101 -34.36 29.69 -5.13
CA ARG A 101 -35.55 29.00 -5.67
C ARG A 101 -35.59 29.12 -7.20
N PRO A 102 -35.26 28.06 -7.95
CA PRO A 102 -35.34 28.06 -9.41
C PRO A 102 -36.77 28.34 -9.88
N LYS A 103 -36.92 29.08 -11.00
CA LYS A 103 -38.23 29.34 -11.63
C LYS A 103 -38.86 28.08 -12.24
N ARG A 104 -38.04 27.09 -12.63
CA ARG A 104 -38.52 25.81 -13.18
C ARG A 104 -38.93 24.86 -12.06
N PRO A 105 -40.14 24.28 -12.10
CA PRO A 105 -40.66 23.41 -11.04
C PRO A 105 -39.83 22.13 -10.85
N GLU A 106 -39.31 21.53 -11.93
CA GLU A 106 -38.45 20.34 -11.90
C GLU A 106 -37.14 20.60 -11.14
N LEU A 107 -36.43 21.69 -11.47
CA LEU A 107 -35.19 22.08 -10.80
C LEU A 107 -35.42 22.42 -9.32
N ARG A 108 -36.56 23.02 -9.00
CA ARG A 108 -36.95 23.30 -7.62
C ARG A 108 -37.18 22.02 -6.82
N LEU A 109 -37.80 21.00 -7.43
CA LEU A 109 -38.01 19.68 -6.83
C LEU A 109 -36.69 18.93 -6.61
N ALA A 110 -35.81 18.93 -7.62
CA ALA A 110 -34.47 18.35 -7.51
C ALA A 110 -33.65 19.02 -6.40
N LEU A 111 -33.63 20.36 -6.36
CA LEU A 111 -32.91 21.11 -5.34
C LEU A 111 -33.47 20.90 -3.93
N ALA A 112 -34.80 20.79 -3.80
CA ALA A 112 -35.44 20.46 -2.53
C ALA A 112 -35.03 19.07 -2.03
N ASN A 113 -34.94 18.07 -2.92
CA ASN A 113 -34.48 16.72 -2.56
C ASN A 113 -33.00 16.70 -2.15
N ILE A 114 -32.15 17.55 -2.73
CA ILE A 114 -30.73 17.64 -2.39
C ILE A 114 -30.50 18.37 -1.06
N THR A 115 -31.29 19.40 -0.78
CA THR A 115 -31.04 20.32 0.36
C THR A 115 -31.80 19.96 1.63
N ARG A 116 -32.75 19.01 1.58
CA ARG A 116 -33.55 18.58 2.73
C ARG A 116 -32.66 18.00 3.85
N PRO A 117 -32.98 18.26 5.13
CA PRO A 117 -32.36 17.54 6.24
C PRO A 117 -32.59 16.04 6.04
N GLN A 118 -31.52 15.25 6.01
CA GLN A 118 -31.50 13.79 5.71
C GLN A 118 -31.55 13.40 4.21
N ALA A 119 -31.23 14.32 3.30
CA ALA A 119 -31.05 13.95 1.90
C ALA A 119 -29.96 12.87 1.71
N PRO A 120 -30.18 11.85 0.85
CA PRO A 120 -29.23 10.77 0.61
C PRO A 120 -27.94 11.23 -0.09
N VAL A 121 -27.91 12.46 -0.60
CA VAL A 121 -26.79 13.04 -1.36
C VAL A 121 -25.45 12.87 -0.64
N ARG A 122 -25.39 13.06 0.68
CA ARG A 122 -24.14 12.92 1.44
C ARG A 122 -23.60 11.48 1.40
N ALA A 123 -24.48 10.49 1.54
CA ALA A 123 -24.10 9.08 1.50
C ALA A 123 -23.74 8.65 0.07
N VAL A 124 -24.50 9.09 -0.92
CA VAL A 124 -24.23 8.81 -2.34
C VAL A 124 -22.88 9.40 -2.76
N MET A 125 -22.59 10.65 -2.40
CA MET A 125 -21.30 11.28 -2.70
C MET A 125 -20.12 10.58 -2.02
N LEU A 126 -20.29 10.17 -0.76
CA LEU A 126 -19.26 9.39 -0.05
C LEU A 126 -19.03 8.05 -0.76
N SER A 127 -20.10 7.34 -1.15
CA SER A 127 -19.98 6.04 -1.84
C SER A 127 -19.29 6.19 -3.20
N ILE A 128 -19.76 7.11 -4.06
CA ILE A 128 -19.15 7.35 -5.37
C ILE A 128 -17.70 7.81 -5.22
N GLY A 129 -17.46 8.75 -4.31
CA GLY A 129 -16.13 9.30 -4.10
C GLY A 129 -15.14 8.28 -3.52
N LEU A 130 -15.57 7.41 -2.60
CA LEU A 130 -14.75 6.31 -2.10
C LEU A 130 -14.43 5.30 -3.21
N SER A 131 -15.40 4.95 -4.08
CA SER A 131 -15.16 4.05 -5.21
C SER A 131 -14.16 4.63 -6.20
N VAL A 132 -14.31 5.90 -6.58
CA VAL A 132 -13.37 6.59 -7.48
C VAL A 132 -11.99 6.70 -6.83
N THR A 133 -11.93 7.05 -5.54
CA THR A 133 -10.66 7.13 -4.79
C THR A 133 -9.95 5.78 -4.78
N LEU A 134 -10.67 4.69 -4.52
CA LEU A 134 -10.11 3.35 -4.53
C LEU A 134 -9.56 2.99 -5.92
N LEU A 135 -10.34 3.24 -6.98
CA LEU A 135 -9.90 2.96 -8.34
C LEU A 135 -8.65 3.77 -8.71
N SER A 136 -8.64 5.07 -8.40
CA SER A 136 -7.48 5.93 -8.62
C SER A 136 -6.26 5.47 -7.82
N ALA A 137 -6.43 5.07 -6.56
CA ALA A 137 -5.34 4.57 -5.74
C ALA A 137 -4.74 3.29 -6.35
N ILE A 138 -5.58 2.37 -6.83
CA ILE A 138 -5.13 1.15 -7.52
C ILE A 138 -4.34 1.52 -8.78
N SER A 139 -4.86 2.41 -9.64
CA SER A 139 -4.14 2.86 -10.84
C SER A 139 -2.82 3.56 -10.52
N MET A 140 -2.75 4.30 -9.41
CA MET A 140 -1.53 4.99 -9.00
C MET A 140 -0.48 4.01 -8.48
N VAL A 141 -0.89 2.98 -7.74
CA VAL A 141 -0.02 1.89 -7.30
C VAL A 141 0.50 1.10 -8.49
N ASP A 142 -0.38 0.73 -9.43
CA ASP A 142 -0.01 0.03 -10.66
C ASP A 142 0.97 0.84 -11.50
N GLY A 143 0.69 2.13 -11.72
CA GLY A 143 1.59 3.04 -12.41
C GLY A 143 2.96 3.19 -11.72
N ASN A 144 2.98 3.26 -10.39
CA ASN A 144 4.24 3.34 -9.63
C ASN A 144 5.06 2.04 -9.75
N ILE A 145 4.42 0.88 -9.65
CA ILE A 145 5.08 -0.41 -9.84
C ILE A 145 5.64 -0.52 -11.26
N ASN A 146 4.83 -0.18 -12.27
CA ASN A 146 5.28 -0.23 -13.66
C ASN A 146 6.41 0.75 -13.95
N ALA A 147 6.39 1.95 -13.37
CA ALA A 147 7.45 2.93 -13.49
C ALA A 147 8.75 2.47 -12.83
N GLN A 148 8.68 1.84 -11.65
CA GLN A 148 9.85 1.26 -11.00
C GLN A 148 10.45 0.12 -11.82
N ILE A 149 9.60 -0.77 -12.35
CA ILE A 149 10.07 -1.87 -13.19
C ILE A 149 10.68 -1.32 -14.48
N SER A 150 9.99 -0.41 -15.17
CA SER A 150 10.42 0.06 -16.50
C SER A 150 11.56 1.07 -16.46
N GLY A 151 11.69 1.85 -15.38
CA GLY A 151 12.78 2.81 -15.19
C GLY A 151 14.14 2.16 -14.98
N ASP A 152 14.16 0.90 -14.52
CA ASP A 152 15.38 0.14 -14.26
C ASP A 152 15.81 -0.74 -15.45
N LEU A 153 15.05 -0.79 -16.56
CA LEU A 153 15.44 -1.54 -17.75
C LEU A 153 16.33 -0.67 -18.67
N PRO A 154 17.60 -1.05 -18.91
CA PRO A 154 18.44 -0.37 -19.88
C PRO A 154 17.80 -0.38 -21.28
N GLU A 155 18.08 0.63 -22.11
CA GLU A 155 17.64 0.68 -23.52
C GLU A 155 18.05 -0.58 -24.32
N ARG A 156 19.05 -1.32 -23.83
CA ARG A 156 19.47 -2.64 -24.31
C ARG A 156 19.49 -3.64 -23.17
N ALA A 157 18.41 -4.41 -23.03
CA ALA A 157 18.36 -5.54 -22.10
C ALA A 157 18.77 -6.84 -22.82
N PRO A 158 19.55 -7.73 -22.16
CA PRO A 158 19.82 -9.06 -22.68
C PRO A 158 18.52 -9.82 -22.96
N SER A 159 18.43 -10.47 -24.12
CA SER A 159 17.26 -11.28 -24.49
C SER A 159 17.26 -12.65 -23.81
N PHE A 160 18.43 -13.12 -23.37
CA PHE A 160 18.62 -14.39 -22.70
C PHE A 160 19.54 -14.22 -21.50
N PHE A 161 19.13 -14.79 -20.37
CA PHE A 161 19.94 -14.88 -19.16
C PHE A 161 20.16 -16.36 -18.85
N LEU A 162 21.42 -16.78 -18.88
CA LEU A 162 21.81 -18.12 -18.49
C LEU A 162 22.40 -18.04 -17.07
N LEU A 163 21.79 -18.79 -16.15
CA LEU A 163 22.18 -18.84 -14.74
C LEU A 163 22.81 -20.20 -14.41
N ASP A 164 23.59 -20.24 -13.34
CA ASP A 164 24.21 -21.46 -12.80
C ASP A 164 25.10 -22.22 -13.82
N ILE A 165 25.84 -21.49 -14.67
CA ILE A 165 26.85 -22.06 -15.57
C ILE A 165 28.11 -22.39 -14.76
N GLY A 166 28.53 -23.67 -14.76
CA GLY A 166 29.75 -24.09 -14.09
C GLY A 166 31.03 -23.55 -14.75
N PRO A 167 32.14 -23.38 -14.00
CA PRO A 167 33.41 -22.87 -14.55
C PRO A 167 33.96 -23.68 -15.72
N GLN A 168 33.67 -24.98 -15.79
CA GLN A 168 34.12 -25.86 -16.88
C GLN A 168 33.18 -25.82 -18.10
N GLN A 169 32.00 -25.21 -17.98
CA GLN A 169 30.98 -25.16 -19.02
C GLN A 169 30.97 -23.81 -19.76
N ILE A 170 31.43 -22.74 -19.10
CA ILE A 170 31.37 -21.38 -19.63
C ILE A 170 32.06 -21.24 -20.98
N ASP A 171 33.25 -21.83 -21.16
CA ASP A 171 34.02 -21.72 -22.40
C ASP A 171 33.24 -22.28 -23.61
N ASN A 172 32.60 -23.44 -23.45
CA ASN A 172 31.78 -24.05 -24.50
C ASN A 172 30.52 -23.22 -24.82
N VAL A 173 29.94 -22.58 -23.81
CA VAL A 173 28.76 -21.71 -23.99
C VAL A 173 29.14 -20.43 -24.74
N LEU A 174 30.29 -19.85 -24.40
CA LEU A 174 30.83 -18.67 -25.07
C LEU A 174 31.15 -18.97 -26.54
N GLU A 175 31.82 -20.07 -26.84
CA GLU A 175 32.13 -20.49 -28.22
C GLU A 175 30.86 -20.70 -29.05
N LEU A 176 29.82 -21.32 -28.46
CA LEU A 176 28.53 -21.50 -29.13
C LEU A 176 27.79 -20.16 -29.37
N ALA A 177 27.89 -19.22 -28.42
CA ALA A 177 27.26 -17.91 -28.54
C ALA A 177 27.96 -17.05 -29.60
N GLU A 178 29.30 -17.09 -29.66
CA GLU A 178 30.10 -16.36 -30.65
C GLU A 178 29.92 -16.88 -32.07
N THR A 179 29.69 -18.19 -32.23
CA THR A 179 29.42 -18.80 -33.54
C THR A 179 28.01 -18.51 -34.07
N GLN A 180 27.10 -18.05 -33.22
CA GLN A 180 25.76 -17.60 -33.60
C GLN A 180 25.81 -16.13 -34.04
N GLY A 181 25.80 -15.87 -35.34
CA GLY A 181 25.86 -14.51 -35.91
C GLY A 181 24.70 -13.56 -35.54
N SER A 182 23.69 -14.04 -34.81
CA SER A 182 22.58 -13.24 -34.26
C SER A 182 22.87 -12.65 -32.88
N VAL A 183 23.96 -13.06 -32.22
CA VAL A 183 24.36 -12.57 -30.90
C VAL A 183 25.18 -11.29 -31.08
N SER A 184 24.70 -10.19 -30.54
CA SER A 184 25.33 -8.86 -30.69
C SER A 184 26.12 -8.39 -29.47
N MET A 185 25.90 -9.02 -28.31
CA MET A 185 26.52 -8.68 -27.04
C MET A 185 26.53 -9.93 -26.16
N ILE A 186 27.65 -10.18 -25.49
CA ILE A 186 27.82 -11.24 -24.50
C ILE A 186 28.43 -10.58 -23.27
N GLU A 187 27.76 -10.72 -22.14
CA GLU A 187 28.26 -10.24 -20.84
C GLU A 187 28.33 -11.43 -19.89
N THR A 188 29.45 -11.54 -19.16
CA THR A 188 29.67 -12.59 -18.17
C THR A 188 29.86 -11.96 -16.80
N ALA A 189 29.13 -12.49 -15.82
CA ALA A 189 29.22 -12.07 -14.43
C ALA A 189 29.61 -13.27 -13.57
N ALA A 190 30.75 -13.17 -12.90
CA ALA A 190 31.20 -14.17 -11.94
C ALA A 190 30.35 -14.08 -10.67
N MET A 191 29.47 -15.07 -10.44
CA MET A 191 28.60 -15.14 -9.27
C MET A 191 28.78 -16.47 -8.52
N LEU A 192 28.76 -16.40 -7.19
CA LEU A 192 28.71 -17.54 -6.28
C LEU A 192 27.61 -17.31 -5.24
N ARG A 193 26.98 -18.38 -4.73
CA ARG A 193 26.05 -18.26 -3.60
C ARG A 193 26.78 -18.49 -2.28
N GLY A 194 26.60 -17.58 -1.34
CA GLY A 194 27.14 -17.72 0.01
C GLY A 194 26.21 -17.12 1.05
N GLN A 195 26.38 -17.54 2.31
CA GLN A 195 25.63 -17.01 3.45
C GLN A 195 26.59 -16.33 4.43
N VAL A 196 26.19 -15.17 4.95
CA VAL A 196 26.91 -14.51 6.03
C VAL A 196 26.58 -15.22 7.35
N LEU A 197 27.56 -15.92 7.94
CA LEU A 197 27.38 -16.65 9.19
C LEU A 197 27.66 -15.80 10.42
N SER A 198 28.62 -14.88 10.33
CA SER A 198 28.98 -13.97 11.42
C SER A 198 29.42 -12.61 10.89
N LEU A 199 29.16 -11.57 11.69
CA LEU A 199 29.60 -10.21 11.42
C LEU A 199 30.27 -9.68 12.68
N LYS A 200 31.54 -9.26 12.57
CA LYS A 200 32.35 -8.76 13.71
C LYS A 200 32.34 -9.70 14.94
N GLY A 201 32.32 -11.02 14.69
CA GLY A 201 32.30 -12.05 15.73
C GLY A 201 30.94 -12.34 16.36
N ILE A 202 29.86 -11.68 15.93
CA ILE A 202 28.48 -11.95 16.37
C ILE A 202 27.80 -12.84 15.31
N ALA A 203 27.09 -13.88 15.73
CA ALA A 203 26.32 -14.72 14.82
C ALA A 203 25.28 -13.88 14.06
N ALA A 204 25.12 -14.10 12.76
CA ALA A 204 24.19 -13.33 11.93
C ALA A 204 22.74 -13.40 12.43
N ALA A 205 22.36 -14.49 13.11
CA ALA A 205 21.04 -14.67 13.73
C ALA A 205 20.81 -13.77 14.96
N ASP A 206 21.88 -13.43 15.68
CA ASP A 206 21.83 -12.63 16.91
C ASP A 206 22.16 -11.15 16.68
N TYR A 207 22.55 -10.80 15.45
CA TYR A 207 22.84 -9.43 15.07
C TYR A 207 21.53 -8.67 14.82
N ASN A 208 21.41 -7.44 15.35
CA ASN A 208 20.24 -6.58 15.15
C ASN A 208 20.59 -5.43 14.17
N PRO A 209 20.55 -5.68 12.84
CA PRO A 209 20.89 -4.67 11.83
C PRO A 209 19.77 -3.62 11.69
N ALA A 210 20.11 -2.48 11.06
CA ALA A 210 19.10 -1.53 10.60
C ALA A 210 18.13 -2.23 9.63
N PRO A 211 16.82 -1.89 9.60
CA PRO A 211 15.84 -2.54 8.73
C PRO A 211 16.24 -2.57 7.26
N GLU A 212 16.89 -1.51 6.76
CA GLU A 212 17.33 -1.44 5.36
C GLU A 212 18.54 -2.35 5.06
N ALA A 213 19.33 -2.73 6.06
CA ALA A 213 20.48 -3.63 5.90
C ALA A 213 20.17 -5.06 6.38
N ALA A 214 19.02 -5.27 7.01
CA ALA A 214 18.64 -6.54 7.60
C ALA A 214 18.48 -7.67 6.58
N TRP A 215 18.22 -7.33 5.33
CA TRP A 215 18.25 -8.31 4.26
C TRP A 215 19.64 -8.96 4.19
N VAL A 216 20.76 -8.23 4.18
CA VAL A 216 22.14 -8.76 3.94
C VAL A 216 22.47 -10.02 4.76
N LEU A 217 21.99 -10.09 6.00
CA LEU A 217 22.32 -11.15 6.96
C LEU A 217 21.38 -12.37 6.90
N ARG A 218 20.36 -12.37 6.02
CA ARG A 218 19.32 -13.41 5.99
C ARG A 218 19.36 -14.25 4.70
N GLY A 219 19.76 -15.52 4.82
CA GLY A 219 19.72 -16.50 3.72
C GLY A 219 20.88 -16.37 2.71
N ASP A 220 20.77 -17.09 1.59
CA ASP A 220 21.80 -17.15 0.56
C ASP A 220 21.86 -15.87 -0.27
N ARG A 221 23.08 -15.51 -0.67
CA ARG A 221 23.37 -14.31 -1.46
C ARG A 221 24.27 -14.56 -2.64
N GLY A 222 23.94 -13.88 -3.73
CA GLY A 222 24.85 -13.70 -4.85
C GLY A 222 26.03 -12.85 -4.39
N LEU A 223 27.19 -13.46 -4.32
CA LEU A 223 28.49 -12.83 -4.13
C LEU A 223 29.23 -12.89 -5.45
N THR A 224 30.11 -11.92 -5.71
CA THR A 224 30.99 -11.97 -6.88
C THR A 224 32.41 -12.28 -6.45
N TYR A 225 33.11 -13.06 -7.29
CA TYR A 225 34.54 -13.35 -7.16
C TYR A 225 35.32 -12.74 -8.34
N ALA A 226 34.74 -11.76 -9.04
CA ALA A 226 35.41 -11.08 -10.13
C ALA A 226 36.66 -10.35 -9.60
N ALA A 227 37.79 -10.53 -10.28
CA ALA A 227 39.05 -9.87 -9.93
C ALA A 227 39.01 -8.36 -10.21
N SER A 228 38.23 -7.94 -11.21
CA SER A 228 38.02 -6.54 -11.59
C SER A 228 36.59 -6.10 -11.36
N LEU A 229 36.41 -4.79 -11.15
CA LEU A 229 35.08 -4.17 -11.04
C LEU A 229 34.27 -4.46 -12.32
N PRO A 230 33.04 -5.00 -12.23
CA PRO A 230 32.20 -5.24 -13.39
C PRO A 230 31.85 -3.97 -14.16
N ASP A 231 31.76 -4.08 -15.49
CA ASP A 231 31.32 -2.98 -16.35
C ASP A 231 29.89 -2.55 -15.96
N GLY A 232 29.72 -1.27 -15.62
CA GLY A 232 28.44 -0.72 -15.15
C GLY A 232 28.24 -0.67 -13.62
N GLY A 233 29.20 -1.15 -12.83
CA GLY A 233 29.19 -0.99 -11.37
C GLY A 233 29.79 0.34 -10.91
N GLU A 234 29.10 1.05 -10.00
CA GLU A 234 29.65 2.21 -9.28
C GLU A 234 29.98 1.81 -7.83
N ILE A 235 31.19 2.15 -7.36
CA ILE A 235 31.57 1.97 -5.96
C ILE A 235 31.00 3.14 -5.16
N VAL A 236 29.91 2.88 -4.44
CA VAL A 236 29.25 3.90 -3.60
C VAL A 236 30.02 4.15 -2.30
N ASP A 237 30.62 3.11 -1.72
CA ASP A 237 31.43 3.20 -0.49
C ASP A 237 32.49 2.08 -0.47
N GLY A 238 33.64 2.35 0.15
CA GLY A 238 34.78 1.44 0.24
C GLY A 238 35.70 1.43 -0.99
N ALA A 239 36.48 0.35 -1.14
CA ALA A 239 37.40 0.13 -2.26
C ALA A 239 37.23 -1.28 -2.82
N TRP A 240 37.39 -1.43 -4.14
CA TRP A 240 37.39 -2.75 -4.77
C TRP A 240 38.64 -3.53 -4.35
N TRP A 241 38.50 -4.84 -4.27
CA TRP A 241 39.59 -5.73 -3.89
C TRP A 241 40.69 -5.73 -4.98
N PRO A 242 41.97 -5.83 -4.61
CA PRO A 242 43.05 -6.08 -5.57
C PRO A 242 42.81 -7.36 -6.38
N ALA A 243 43.30 -7.42 -7.62
CA ALA A 243 43.12 -8.58 -8.49
C ALA A 243 43.79 -9.86 -7.94
N ASP A 244 44.78 -9.70 -7.08
CA ASP A 244 45.54 -10.74 -6.38
C ASP A 244 45.10 -10.92 -4.92
N TYR A 245 43.90 -10.47 -4.56
CA TYR A 245 43.38 -10.60 -3.22
C TYR A 245 42.98 -12.05 -2.90
N ASP A 246 43.71 -12.66 -1.96
CA ASP A 246 43.55 -14.08 -1.58
C ASP A 246 42.64 -14.30 -0.35
N GLY A 247 41.87 -13.27 0.04
CA GLY A 247 40.95 -13.33 1.18
C GLY A 247 41.56 -12.90 2.54
N PRO A 248 40.71 -12.73 3.56
CA PRO A 248 41.10 -12.61 4.97
C PRO A 248 41.25 -13.97 5.67
#